data_AF-A0A3D0RXP9-F1
#
_entry.id   AF-A0A3D0RXP9-F1
#
_cell.length_a   1.000
_cell.length_b   1.000
_cell.length_c   1.000
_cell.angle_alpha   90.00
_cell.angle_beta   90.00
_cell.angle_gamma   90.00
#
_symmetry.space_group_name_H-M   'P 1'
#
loop_
_entity.id
_entity.type
_entity.pdbx_description
1 polymer ?
#
loop_
_entity_poly.entity_id
_entity_poly.type
_entity_poly.pdbx_seq_one_letter_code
_entity_poly.pdbx_strand_id
1 'polypeptide(L)'
;MTVGGYRRHLQVAVAASAAPYGFTLTIWTSGAITTHAEGGSPSAADAVLLLSGAVCGFLVVGTVAYGGVHSLLAPGPPTQVRVWGGAHLPSVGLSIGVVAILCVLLADHVLWLAVGFCSTTSYLTVIGLQFWAATRRTPAPLLRQETDP
;
A
#
# COMPACT_ATOMS: atom_id res chain seq x y z
N MET A 1 27.45 5.24 -20.65
CA MET A 1 26.67 5.57 -19.43
C MET A 1 27.57 5.33 -18.22
N THR A 2 27.83 6.33 -17.37
CA THR A 2 28.66 6.13 -16.18
C THR A 2 27.85 5.43 -15.08
N VAL A 3 28.52 4.70 -14.19
CA VAL A 3 27.88 4.04 -13.03
C VAL A 3 27.10 5.05 -12.19
N GLY A 4 27.64 6.26 -12.00
CA GLY A 4 26.96 7.35 -11.30
C GLY A 4 25.70 7.85 -12.02
N GLY A 5 25.75 7.95 -13.35
CA GLY A 5 24.59 8.32 -14.17
C GLY A 5 23.48 7.26 -14.11
N TYR A 6 23.82 5.98 -14.23
CA TYR A 6 22.86 4.87 -14.10
C TYR A 6 22.20 4.85 -12.71
N ARG A 7 23.00 4.98 -11.64
CA ARG A 7 22.49 4.96 -10.26
C ARG A 7 21.45 6.05 -10.01
N ARG A 8 21.66 7.25 -10.56
CA ARG A 8 20.70 8.36 -10.46
C ARG A 8 19.37 8.04 -11.16
N HIS A 9 19.41 7.49 -12.38
CA HIS A 9 18.19 7.09 -13.09
C HIS A 9 17.46 5.95 -12.37
N LEU A 10 18.20 4.98 -11.82
CA LEU A 10 17.63 3.89 -11.03
C LEU A 10 16.92 4.41 -9.76
N GLN A 11 17.50 5.39 -9.07
CA GLN A 11 16.85 6.03 -7.91
C GLN A 11 15.51 6.67 -8.28
N VAL A 12 15.44 7.36 -9.43
CA VAL A 12 14.20 7.97 -9.91
C VAL A 12 13.15 6.90 -10.24
N ALA A 13 13.55 5.85 -10.96
CA ALA A 13 12.65 4.74 -11.31
C ALA A 13 12.08 4.04 -10.06
N VAL A 14 12.92 3.75 -9.07
CA VAL A 14 12.50 3.14 -7.81
C VAL A 14 11.54 4.05 -7.05
N ALA A 15 11.84 5.36 -6.95
CA ALA A 15 11.00 6.31 -6.23
C ALA A 15 9.62 6.48 -6.88
N ALA A 16 9.57 6.54 -8.22
CA ALA A 16 8.32 6.66 -8.97
C ALA A 16 7.42 5.42 -8.82
N SER A 17 8.02 4.23 -8.75
CA SER A 17 7.28 2.97 -8.63
C SER A 17 6.89 2.62 -7.20
N ALA A 18 7.58 3.15 -6.18
CA ALA A 18 7.43 2.69 -4.79
C ALA A 18 5.97 2.72 -4.30
N ALA A 19 5.26 3.83 -4.48
CA ALA A 19 3.87 3.94 -3.99
C ALA A 19 2.89 2.96 -4.67
N PRO A 20 2.78 2.90 -6.02
CA PRO A 20 1.84 1.99 -6.68
C PRO A 20 2.27 0.51 -6.62
N TYR A 21 3.57 0.23 -6.47
CA TYR A 21 4.11 -1.13 -6.50
C TYR A 21 3.56 -2.00 -5.37
N GLY A 22 3.64 -1.54 -4.12
CA GLY A 22 3.13 -2.31 -2.98
C GLY A 22 1.64 -2.59 -3.06
N PHE A 23 0.84 -1.60 -3.49
CA PHE A 23 -0.60 -1.77 -3.64
C PHE A 23 -0.95 -2.79 -4.74
N THR A 24 -0.21 -2.75 -5.85
CA THR A 24 -0.35 -3.72 -6.95
C THR A 24 -0.08 -5.14 -6.46
N LEU A 25 1.02 -5.35 -5.72
CA LEU A 25 1.34 -6.66 -5.15
C LEU A 25 0.22 -7.15 -4.22
N THR A 26 -0.28 -6.29 -3.34
CA THR A 26 -1.38 -6.63 -2.43
C THR A 26 -2.61 -7.11 -3.18
N ILE A 27 -3.15 -6.33 -4.12
CA ILE A 27 -4.38 -6.68 -4.83
C ILE A 27 -4.19 -7.94 -5.68
N TRP A 28 -3.07 -8.03 -6.41
CA TRP A 28 -2.81 -9.17 -7.28
C TRP A 28 -2.66 -10.47 -6.50
N THR A 29 -1.85 -10.47 -5.44
CA THR A 29 -1.64 -11.68 -4.61
C THR A 29 -2.90 -12.07 -3.84
N SER A 30 -3.68 -11.10 -3.36
CA SER A 30 -4.97 -11.35 -2.72
C SER A 30 -5.94 -12.02 -3.70
N GLY A 31 -6.09 -11.46 -4.91
CA GLY A 31 -6.93 -12.05 -5.96
C GLY A 31 -6.49 -13.46 -6.36
N ALA A 32 -5.17 -13.71 -6.45
CA ALA A 32 -4.63 -15.04 -6.76
C ALA A 32 -4.99 -16.07 -5.68
N ILE A 33 -4.86 -15.71 -4.40
CA ILE A 33 -5.21 -16.58 -3.27
C ILE A 33 -6.72 -16.86 -3.23
N THR A 34 -7.54 -15.84 -3.42
CA THR A 34 -9.01 -15.99 -3.46
C THR A 34 -9.45 -16.86 -4.63
N THR A 35 -8.88 -16.66 -5.82
CA THR A 35 -9.11 -17.50 -7.01
C THR A 35 -8.76 -18.96 -6.72
N HIS A 36 -7.62 -19.20 -6.06
CA HIS A 36 -7.21 -20.55 -5.68
C HIS A 36 -8.17 -21.18 -4.66
N ALA A 37 -8.62 -20.42 -3.66
CA ALA A 37 -9.53 -20.89 -2.62
C ALA A 37 -10.92 -21.25 -3.16
N GLU A 38 -11.48 -20.45 -4.07
CA GLU A 38 -12.77 -20.70 -4.71
C GLU A 38 -12.71 -21.81 -5.78
N GLY A 39 -11.52 -22.26 -6.17
CA GLY A 39 -11.33 -23.41 -7.07
C GLY A 39 -11.66 -23.14 -8.55
N GLY A 40 -11.81 -21.89 -8.97
CA GLY A 40 -12.20 -21.52 -10.33
C GLY A 40 -11.79 -20.09 -10.70
N SER A 41 -11.96 -19.74 -11.99
CA SER A 41 -11.71 -18.36 -12.44
C SER A 41 -12.82 -17.41 -11.97
N PRO A 42 -12.48 -16.21 -11.46
CA PRO A 42 -13.49 -15.24 -11.04
C PRO A 42 -14.39 -14.86 -12.21
N SER A 43 -15.68 -14.71 -11.93
CA SER A 43 -16.63 -14.09 -12.86
C SER A 43 -16.38 -12.58 -12.96
N ALA A 44 -17.01 -11.94 -13.95
CA ALA A 44 -16.98 -10.48 -14.05
C ALA A 44 -17.62 -9.80 -12.81
N ALA A 45 -18.64 -10.42 -12.21
CA ALA A 45 -19.27 -9.90 -10.99
C ALA A 45 -18.30 -9.95 -9.81
N ASP A 46 -17.55 -11.03 -9.66
CA ASP A 46 -16.52 -11.18 -8.62
C ASP A 46 -15.43 -10.12 -8.75
N ALA A 47 -14.96 -9.87 -9.98
CA ALA A 47 -13.98 -8.82 -10.25
C ALA A 47 -14.52 -7.41 -9.90
N VAL A 48 -15.79 -7.13 -10.22
CA VAL A 48 -16.45 -5.86 -9.87
C VAL A 48 -16.60 -5.72 -8.36
N LEU A 49 -16.94 -6.80 -7.64
CA LEU A 49 -17.06 -6.79 -6.18
C LEU A 49 -15.71 -6.57 -5.51
N LEU A 50 -14.65 -7.24 -5.98
CA LEU A 50 -13.29 -7.01 -5.50
C LEU A 50 -12.85 -5.55 -5.73
N LEU A 51 -13.07 -5.01 -6.93
CA LEU A 51 -12.81 -3.60 -7.24
C LEU A 51 -13.59 -2.68 -6.30
N SER A 52 -14.88 -2.92 -6.13
CA SER A 52 -15.76 -2.09 -5.30
C SER A 52 -15.31 -2.11 -3.84
N GLY A 53 -14.97 -3.29 -3.32
CA GLY A 53 -14.43 -3.45 -1.97
C GLY A 53 -13.13 -2.68 -1.79
N ALA A 54 -12.21 -2.79 -2.75
CA ALA A 54 -10.93 -2.08 -2.71
C ALA A 54 -11.11 -0.55 -2.72
N VAL A 55 -11.98 -0.03 -3.60
CA VAL A 55 -12.30 1.40 -3.65
C VAL A 55 -12.94 1.86 -2.34
N CYS A 56 -13.89 1.11 -1.80
CA CYS A 56 -14.49 1.42 -0.49
C CYS A 56 -13.45 1.44 0.64
N GLY A 57 -12.54 0.46 0.66
CA GLY A 57 -11.46 0.41 1.64
C GLY A 57 -10.51 1.61 1.55
N PHE A 58 -10.16 2.01 0.33
CA PHE A 58 -9.37 3.22 0.07
C PHE A 58 -10.09 4.47 0.58
N LEU A 59 -11.38 4.64 0.25
CA LEU A 59 -12.17 5.79 0.67
C LEU A 59 -12.32 5.86 2.19
N VAL A 60 -12.51 4.72 2.86
CA VAL A 60 -12.61 4.66 4.33
C VAL A 60 -11.29 5.09 4.97
N VAL A 61 -10.17 4.48 4.59
CA VAL A 61 -8.86 4.83 5.17
C VAL A 61 -8.49 6.27 4.83
N GLY A 62 -8.72 6.71 3.59
CA GLY A 62 -8.50 8.08 3.17
C GLY A 62 -9.33 9.07 3.98
N THR A 63 -10.63 8.83 4.14
CA THR A 63 -11.51 9.70 4.93
C THR A 63 -11.01 9.83 6.37
N VAL A 64 -10.59 8.73 6.99
CA VAL A 64 -10.00 8.74 8.35
C VAL A 64 -8.68 9.51 8.37
N ALA A 65 -7.79 9.25 7.41
CA ALA A 65 -6.46 9.86 7.35
C ALA A 65 -6.51 11.38 7.11
N TYR A 66 -7.47 11.86 6.32
CA TYR A 66 -7.66 13.27 6.02
C TYR A 66 -8.64 13.98 6.97
N GLY A 67 -9.23 13.26 7.94
CA GLY A 67 -10.18 13.83 8.92
C GLY A 67 -11.54 14.22 8.34
N GLY A 68 -11.95 13.61 7.23
CA GLY A 68 -13.25 13.85 6.59
C GLY A 68 -13.20 13.84 5.05
N VAL A 69 -14.37 13.68 4.43
CA VAL A 69 -14.51 13.59 2.96
C VAL A 69 -14.12 14.88 2.23
N HIS A 70 -14.37 16.04 2.83
CA HIS A 70 -14.03 17.34 2.24
C HIS A 70 -12.51 17.56 2.15
N SER A 71 -11.76 17.08 3.14
CA SER A 71 -10.30 17.16 3.17
C SER A 71 -9.63 16.21 2.18
N LEU A 72 -10.31 15.12 1.80
CA LEU A 72 -9.82 14.15 0.81
C LEU A 72 -9.75 14.74 -0.61
N LEU A 73 -10.57 15.75 -0.91
CA LEU A 73 -10.64 16.42 -2.21
C LEU A 73 -9.68 17.61 -2.31
N ALA A 74 -9.03 18.01 -1.22
CA ALA A 74 -8.08 19.12 -1.20
C ALA A 74 -6.69 18.68 -1.72
N PRO A 75 -5.88 19.60 -2.27
CA PRO A 75 -4.50 19.30 -2.66
C PRO A 75 -3.71 18.73 -1.48
N GLY A 76 -3.18 17.52 -1.65
CA GLY A 76 -2.48 16.79 -0.60
C GLY A 76 -1.08 17.36 -0.30
N PRO A 77 -0.52 17.07 0.88
CA PRO A 77 0.84 17.47 1.23
C PRO A 77 1.88 16.77 0.33
N PRO A 78 3.07 17.38 0.13
CA PRO A 78 4.14 16.76 -0.66
C PRO A 78 4.59 15.43 -0.04
N THR A 79 4.50 14.34 -0.81
CA THR A 79 4.86 13.00 -0.35
C THR A 79 6.36 12.76 -0.47
N GLN A 80 7.07 12.65 0.65
CA GLN A 80 8.44 12.10 0.65
C GLN A 80 8.40 10.61 1.00
N VAL A 81 8.27 9.75 -0.01
CA VAL A 81 8.39 8.30 0.18
C VAL A 81 9.87 7.97 0.35
N ARG A 82 10.29 7.67 1.58
CA ARG A 82 11.65 7.19 1.86
C ARG A 82 11.71 5.71 1.48
N VAL A 83 12.69 5.32 0.64
CA VAL A 83 12.83 3.98 0.05
C VAL A 83 12.77 2.85 1.10
N TRP A 84 13.27 3.08 2.32
CA TRP A 84 13.20 2.12 3.43
C TRP A 84 11.79 1.90 3.99
N GLY A 85 10.92 2.91 3.91
CA GLY A 85 9.49 2.76 4.22
C GLY A 85 8.74 1.97 3.13
N GLY A 86 9.29 1.90 1.92
CA GLY A 86 8.78 1.14 0.77
C GLY A 86 9.14 -0.35 0.78
N ALA A 87 9.68 -0.89 1.89
CA ALA A 87 9.74 -2.33 2.05
C ALA A 87 8.32 -2.85 2.31
N HIS A 88 7.53 -3.06 1.26
CA HIS A 88 6.10 -3.42 1.35
C HIS A 88 5.85 -4.82 1.91
N LEU A 89 6.89 -5.63 2.16
CA LEU A 89 6.74 -7.02 2.57
C LEU A 89 5.88 -7.21 3.84
N PRO A 90 6.03 -6.41 4.91
CA PRO A 90 5.19 -6.55 6.10
C PRO A 90 3.72 -6.19 5.84
N SER A 91 3.46 -5.08 5.11
CA SER A 91 2.10 -4.66 4.77
C SER A 91 1.42 -5.63 3.82
N VAL A 92 2.08 -6.00 2.72
CA VAL A 92 1.60 -7.00 1.75
C VAL A 92 1.40 -8.36 2.44
N GLY A 93 2.37 -8.81 3.23
CA GLY A 93 2.30 -10.10 3.94
C GLY A 93 1.14 -10.15 4.93
N LEU A 94 0.91 -9.08 5.70
CA LEU A 94 -0.25 -9.02 6.60
C LEU A 94 -1.56 -9.03 5.80
N SER A 95 -1.66 -8.26 4.72
CA SER A 95 -2.86 -8.25 3.87
C SER A 95 -3.16 -9.63 3.29
N ILE A 96 -2.13 -10.34 2.82
CA ILE A 96 -2.25 -11.73 2.37
C ILE A 96 -2.76 -12.63 3.51
N GLY A 97 -2.22 -12.50 4.73
CA GLY A 97 -2.67 -13.26 5.89
C GLY A 97 -4.14 -13.01 6.22
N VAL A 98 -4.58 -11.75 6.19
CA VAL A 98 -5.99 -11.38 6.39
C VAL A 98 -6.88 -12.00 5.32
N VAL A 99 -6.48 -11.94 4.06
CA VAL A 99 -7.23 -12.54 2.94
C VAL A 99 -7.30 -14.05 3.06
N ALA A 100 -6.21 -14.72 3.43
CA ALA A 100 -6.20 -16.15 3.66
C ALA A 100 -7.21 -16.57 4.75
N ILE A 101 -7.33 -15.78 5.82
CA ILE A 101 -8.35 -16.00 6.85
C ILE A 101 -9.75 -15.79 6.28
N LEU A 102 -9.98 -14.73 5.49
CA LEU A 102 -11.30 -14.50 4.86
C LEU A 102 -11.73 -15.64 3.96
N CYS A 103 -10.82 -16.23 3.18
CA CYS A 103 -11.10 -17.37 2.32
C CYS A 103 -11.51 -18.65 3.10
N VAL A 104 -11.22 -18.71 4.41
CA VAL A 104 -11.70 -19.80 5.28
C VAL A 104 -13.05 -19.47 5.91
N LEU A 105 -13.35 -18.18 6.12
CA LEU A 105 -14.53 -17.72 6.85
C LEU A 105 -15.73 -17.39 5.96
N LEU A 106 -15.49 -17.01 4.72
CA LEU A 106 -16.49 -16.54 3.76
C LEU A 106 -16.40 -17.38 2.49
N ALA A 107 -17.49 -17.39 1.73
CA ALA A 107 -17.60 -18.01 0.41
C ALA A 107 -18.41 -17.11 -0.53
N ASP A 108 -18.46 -17.50 -1.80
CA ASP A 108 -19.27 -16.89 -2.85
C ASP A 108 -18.91 -15.41 -3.10
N HIS A 109 -19.83 -14.67 -3.74
CA HIS A 109 -19.65 -13.28 -4.13
C HIS A 109 -19.28 -12.32 -2.98
N VAL A 110 -19.74 -12.60 -1.75
CA VAL A 110 -19.43 -11.76 -0.58
C VAL A 110 -17.94 -11.79 -0.23
N LEU A 111 -17.27 -12.92 -0.46
CA LEU A 111 -15.83 -13.06 -0.24
C LEU A 111 -15.05 -12.04 -1.08
N TRP A 112 -15.39 -11.87 -2.36
CA TRP A 112 -14.66 -10.97 -3.26
C TRP A 112 -14.73 -9.51 -2.82
N LEU A 113 -15.91 -9.05 -2.40
CA LEU A 113 -16.08 -7.72 -1.81
C LEU A 113 -15.24 -7.55 -0.54
N ALA A 114 -15.30 -8.53 0.36
CA ALA A 114 -14.56 -8.51 1.62
C ALA A 114 -13.03 -8.53 1.38
N VAL A 115 -12.55 -9.33 0.42
CA VAL A 115 -11.15 -9.42 0.04
C VAL A 115 -10.65 -8.08 -0.47
N GLY A 116 -11.36 -7.43 -1.39
CA GLY A 116 -11.00 -6.10 -1.88
C GLY A 116 -10.88 -5.08 -0.76
N PHE A 117 -11.90 -5.03 0.11
CA PHE A 117 -11.96 -4.11 1.25
C PHE A 117 -10.85 -4.35 2.27
N CYS A 118 -10.74 -5.58 2.78
CA CYS A 118 -9.79 -5.93 3.84
C CYS A 118 -8.33 -5.87 3.37
N SER A 119 -8.03 -6.30 2.13
CA SER A 119 -6.68 -6.20 1.58
C SER A 119 -6.23 -4.74 1.46
N THR A 120 -7.11 -3.86 0.96
CA THR A 120 -6.80 -2.43 0.81
C THR A 120 -6.63 -1.72 2.15
N THR A 121 -7.58 -1.92 3.07
CA THR A 121 -7.56 -1.27 4.38
C THR A 121 -6.36 -1.70 5.23
N SER A 122 -6.08 -3.01 5.28
CA SER A 122 -4.91 -3.54 6.01
C SER A 122 -3.61 -3.02 5.41
N TYR A 123 -3.46 -3.03 4.08
CA TYR A 123 -2.26 -2.53 3.41
C TYR A 123 -2.01 -1.06 3.73
N LEU A 124 -3.02 -0.19 3.52
CA LEU A 124 -2.87 1.25 3.72
C LEU A 124 -2.57 1.61 5.18
N THR A 125 -3.19 0.90 6.13
CA THR A 125 -2.96 1.12 7.55
C THR A 125 -1.53 0.74 7.95
N VAL A 126 -1.07 -0.44 7.50
CA VAL A 126 0.26 -0.94 7.87
C VAL A 126 1.36 -0.18 7.15
N ILE A 127 1.20 0.15 5.86
CA ILE A 127 2.20 0.95 5.15
C ILE A 127 2.30 2.37 5.73
N GLY A 128 1.17 2.95 6.16
CA GLY A 128 1.16 4.22 6.90
C GLY A 128 1.97 4.14 8.20
N LEU A 129 1.79 3.06 8.97
CA LEU A 129 2.58 2.79 10.17
C LEU A 129 4.07 2.59 9.86
N GLN A 130 4.40 1.88 8.78
CA GLN A 130 5.78 1.69 8.33
C GLN A 130 6.45 3.03 7.98
N PHE A 131 5.75 3.90 7.24
CA PHE A 131 6.24 5.23 6.91
C PHE A 131 6.47 6.09 8.15
N TRP A 132 5.53 6.09 9.09
CA TRP A 132 5.67 6.77 10.38
C TRP A 132 6.85 6.26 11.20
N ALA A 133 7.06 4.94 11.25
CA ALA A 133 8.18 4.34 11.96
C ALA A 133 9.53 4.69 11.31
N ALA A 134 9.58 4.71 9.97
CA ALA A 134 10.79 5.03 9.20
C ALA A 134 11.21 6.50 9.31
N THR A 135 10.26 7.43 9.45
CA THR A 135 10.57 8.86 9.63
C THR A 135 11.09 9.14 11.05
N ARG A 136 10.53 8.51 12.08
CA ARG A 136 10.97 8.66 13.48
C ARG A 136 12.41 8.20 13.76
N ARG A 137 12.97 7.29 12.95
CA ARG A 137 14.31 6.73 13.17
C ARG A 137 15.45 7.52 12.52
N THR A 138 15.19 8.70 11.98
CA THR A 138 16.27 9.56 11.42
C THR A 138 16.66 10.59 12.47
N PRO A 139 17.86 10.53 13.07
CA PRO A 139 18.40 11.64 13.84
C PRO A 139 18.48 12.87 12.92
N ALA A 140 18.10 14.04 13.44
CA ALA A 140 18.35 15.30 12.75
C ALA A 140 19.85 15.37 12.37
N PRO A 141 20.21 15.89 11.18
CA PRO A 141 21.60 16.20 10.91
C PRO A 141 22.05 17.15 12.02
N LEU A 142 23.01 16.73 12.84
CA LEU A 142 23.69 17.64 13.75
C LEU A 142 24.16 18.79 12.86
N LEU A 143 23.62 19.99 13.13
CA LEU A 143 24.09 21.22 12.54
C LEU A 143 25.60 21.20 12.74
N ARG A 144 26.34 20.99 11.66
CA ARG A 144 27.77 21.19 11.63
C ARG A 144 27.90 22.69 11.87
N GLN A 145 28.14 23.08 13.11
CA GLN A 145 28.66 24.40 13.43
C GLN A 145 30.02 24.46 12.75
N GLU A 146 30.04 24.89 11.49
CA GLU A 146 31.17 25.60 10.92
C GLU A 146 31.25 26.93 11.67
N THR A 147 31.81 26.90 12.88
CA THR A 147 32.59 28.02 13.36
C THR A 147 33.92 27.92 12.64
N ASP A 148 34.00 28.59 11.49
CA ASP A 148 35.29 28.87 10.85
C ASP A 148 36.07 29.90 11.72
N PRO A 149 37.41 29.84 11.65
CA PRO A 149 38.34 30.26 12.72
C PRO A 149 38.51 31.76 12.93
#